data_AF-A0A3M2CQA0-F1
#
_entry.id   AF-A0A3M2CQA0-F1
#
_cell.length_a   1.000
_cell.length_b   1.000
_cell.length_c   1.000
_cell.angle_alpha   90.00
_cell.angle_beta   90.00
_cell.angle_gamma   90.00
#
_symmetry.space_group_name_H-M   'P 1'
#
loop_
_entity.id
_entity.type
_entity.pdbx_description
1 polymer ?
#
loop_
_entity_poly.entity_id
_entity_poly.type
_entity_poly.pdbx_seq_one_letter_code
_entity_poly.pdbx_strand_id
1 'polypeptide(L)'
;MPRISPRRSALRLLAGSTAALIAVGVPAVALGVGAGEAQAAAPEPRPVATNWEFTFEPGPLRLAWVETEGGPRSYFYLTFKVTNYWGSDLLFAPSVDLVTSDAEVLRSGRDVPGAVTEEIMRRLDNPLLESQNNIVSTVLNGPEHAREGVLIWPATDLDVDEISIFFGGLSGESESYVVGRGTAEPQRYTLRKTMMLRYATPGDIGQQGSRPFDLVEKRWVMR
;
A
#
# COMPACT_ATOMS: atom_id res chain seq x y z
N MET A 1 -32.38 32.65 -68.65
CA MET A 1 -31.11 32.72 -69.40
C MET A 1 -30.57 31.29 -69.56
N PRO A 2 -30.11 30.95 -70.77
CA PRO A 2 -29.65 29.61 -71.20
C PRO A 2 -28.23 29.35 -70.64
N ARG A 3 -27.53 28.21 -70.76
CA ARG A 3 -27.45 27.13 -71.77
C ARG A 3 -26.65 25.99 -71.07
N ILE A 4 -27.13 24.73 -71.05
CA ILE A 4 -26.69 23.65 -71.98
C ILE A 4 -25.18 23.37 -71.81
N SER A 5 -24.76 22.41 -70.97
CA SER A 5 -24.61 20.95 -71.25
C SER A 5 -23.38 20.62 -72.13
N PRO A 6 -23.12 19.38 -72.57
CA PRO A 6 -22.99 18.07 -71.90
C PRO A 6 -21.60 17.44 -72.25
N ARG A 7 -21.22 16.23 -71.83
CA ARG A 7 -21.35 14.94 -72.56
C ARG A 7 -20.39 13.96 -71.87
N ARG A 8 -20.83 12.81 -71.38
CA ARG A 8 -20.95 11.53 -72.09
C ARG A 8 -19.71 11.08 -72.88
N SER A 9 -19.10 10.02 -72.34
CA SER A 9 -18.72 8.79 -73.04
C SER A 9 -17.58 8.85 -74.06
N ALA A 10 -16.50 8.10 -73.79
CA ALA A 10 -16.11 6.97 -74.64
C ALA A 10 -14.95 6.17 -74.03
N LEU A 11 -15.19 4.87 -73.93
CA LEU A 11 -14.24 3.77 -73.94
C LEU A 11 -13.03 4.03 -74.85
N ARG A 12 -11.85 3.58 -74.44
CA ARG A 12 -10.97 2.75 -75.29
C ARG A 12 -9.85 2.10 -74.46
N LEU A 13 -9.84 0.77 -74.52
CA LEU A 13 -8.68 -0.06 -74.26
C LEU A 13 -7.50 0.40 -75.12
N LEU A 14 -6.27 0.26 -74.64
CA LEU A 14 -5.30 -0.70 -75.20
C LEU A 14 -4.01 -0.72 -74.37
N ALA A 15 -3.53 -1.94 -74.20
CA ALA A 15 -2.27 -2.30 -73.58
C ALA A 15 -1.06 -1.70 -74.31
N GLY A 16 0.02 -1.50 -73.56
CA GLY A 16 1.31 -1.14 -74.10
C GLY A 16 2.37 -1.16 -73.01
N SER A 17 2.93 -2.33 -72.75
CA SER A 17 4.21 -2.51 -72.06
C SER A 17 5.27 -1.55 -72.65
N THR A 18 6.20 -1.07 -71.84
CA THR A 18 7.66 -1.38 -71.88
C THR A 18 8.45 -0.30 -71.13
N ALA A 19 9.52 -0.75 -70.48
CA ALA A 19 10.74 -0.03 -70.12
C ALA A 19 10.76 0.74 -68.79
N ALA A 20 11.39 0.05 -67.83
CA ALA A 20 11.98 0.58 -66.63
C ALA A 20 12.91 1.78 -66.90
N LEU A 21 12.82 2.79 -66.04
CA LEU A 21 13.96 3.63 -65.71
C LEU A 21 14.18 3.55 -64.20
N ILE A 22 15.28 2.90 -63.88
CA ILE A 22 15.88 2.76 -62.56
C ILE A 22 16.29 4.15 -62.10
N ALA A 23 15.56 4.71 -61.14
CA ALA A 23 16.05 5.80 -60.30
C ALA A 23 16.43 5.18 -58.95
N VAL A 24 17.73 5.02 -58.74
CA VAL A 24 18.34 4.62 -57.47
C VAL A 24 18.01 5.68 -56.43
N GLY A 25 17.06 5.38 -55.55
CA GLY A 25 16.77 6.15 -54.34
C GLY A 25 16.98 5.24 -53.12
N VAL A 26 18.16 5.31 -52.52
CA VAL A 26 18.52 4.67 -51.24
C VAL A 26 17.80 5.43 -50.10
N PRO A 27 17.38 4.74 -49.01
CA PRO A 27 16.07 4.89 -48.41
C PRO A 27 16.05 5.89 -47.23
N ALA A 28 14.94 6.63 -47.09
CA ALA A 28 14.60 7.28 -45.83
C ALA A 28 13.89 6.25 -44.93
N VAL A 29 14.68 5.43 -44.23
CA VAL A 29 14.19 4.68 -43.07
C VAL A 29 13.85 5.71 -42.00
N ALA A 30 12.56 6.03 -41.86
CA ALA A 30 12.07 6.78 -40.72
C ALA A 30 12.25 5.90 -39.49
N LEU A 31 13.35 6.12 -38.77
CA LEU A 31 13.54 5.63 -37.41
C LEU A 31 12.44 6.27 -36.56
N GLY A 32 11.33 5.55 -36.39
CA GLY A 32 10.36 5.83 -35.37
C GLY A 32 11.07 5.73 -34.03
N VAL A 33 11.44 6.88 -33.47
CA VAL A 33 11.84 6.98 -32.07
C VAL A 33 10.59 6.64 -31.28
N GLY A 34 10.44 5.37 -30.91
CA GLY A 34 9.52 4.98 -29.88
C GLY A 34 9.90 5.75 -28.63
N ALA A 35 9.09 6.74 -28.26
CA ALA A 35 9.15 7.33 -26.94
C ALA A 35 8.82 6.18 -25.98
N GLY A 36 9.86 5.54 -25.44
CA GLY A 36 9.70 4.65 -24.30
C GLY A 36 9.07 5.49 -23.20
N GLU A 37 7.85 5.12 -22.80
CA GLU A 37 7.25 5.68 -21.60
C GLU A 37 8.20 5.36 -20.46
N ALA A 38 8.90 6.37 -19.96
CA ALA A 38 9.65 6.25 -18.72
C ALA A 38 8.62 5.89 -17.65
N GLN A 39 8.61 4.62 -17.23
CA GLN A 39 7.93 4.19 -16.01
C GLN A 39 8.51 5.04 -14.88
N ALA A 40 7.77 6.08 -14.49
CA ALA A 40 8.12 6.89 -13.35
C ALA A 40 8.16 5.95 -12.14
N ALA A 41 9.33 5.82 -11.53
CA ALA A 41 9.48 5.07 -10.30
C ALA A 41 8.47 5.59 -9.26
N ALA A 42 7.88 4.68 -8.49
CA ALA A 42 7.03 5.07 -7.37
C ALA A 42 7.84 5.95 -6.40
N PRO A 43 7.25 7.00 -5.82
CA PRO A 43 7.97 7.88 -4.91
C PRO A 43 8.42 7.11 -3.67
N GLU A 44 9.64 7.38 -3.21
CA GLU A 44 10.18 6.85 -1.97
C GLU A 44 10.03 7.89 -0.84
N PRO A 45 9.80 7.45 0.41
CA PRO A 45 9.76 8.37 1.54
C PRO A 45 11.07 9.10 1.71
N ARG A 46 11.01 10.34 2.20
CA ARG A 46 12.23 11.10 2.51
C ARG A 46 13.01 10.42 3.64
N PRO A 47 14.34 10.30 3.51
CA PRO A 47 15.19 9.68 4.54
C PRO A 47 15.25 10.52 5.82
N VAL A 48 15.00 11.83 5.71
CA VAL A 48 14.88 12.76 6.83
C VAL A 48 13.46 13.33 6.84
N ALA A 49 12.79 13.26 8.00
CA ALA A 49 11.44 13.76 8.16
C ALA A 49 11.39 15.27 7.91
N THR A 50 10.59 15.70 6.93
CA THR A 50 10.34 17.13 6.66
C THR A 50 8.98 17.61 7.19
N ASN A 51 8.13 16.68 7.59
CA ASN A 51 6.88 16.90 8.32
C ASN A 51 6.98 16.17 9.66
N TRP A 52 5.98 16.40 10.52
CA TRP A 52 5.90 15.71 11.80
C TRP A 52 5.96 14.18 11.63
N GLU A 53 6.67 13.53 12.55
CA GLU A 53 6.86 12.08 12.57
C GLU A 53 6.96 11.61 14.02
N PHE A 54 6.22 10.56 14.37
CA PHE A 54 6.34 9.90 15.66
C PHE A 54 7.54 8.93 15.65
N THR A 55 8.25 8.85 16.76
CA THR A 55 9.15 7.73 17.00
C THR A 55 8.32 6.50 17.32
N PHE A 56 8.49 5.46 16.51
CA PHE A 56 7.70 4.24 16.57
C PHE A 56 8.57 3.03 16.95
N GLU A 57 8.16 2.35 18.02
CA GLU A 57 8.78 1.15 18.55
C GLU A 57 7.78 0.00 18.47
N PRO A 58 7.89 -0.91 17.48
CA PRO A 58 7.04 -2.07 17.42
C PRO A 58 7.39 -3.03 18.56
N GLY A 59 6.37 -3.49 19.27
CA GLY A 59 6.45 -4.67 20.11
C GLY A 59 6.36 -5.95 19.25
N PRO A 60 6.21 -7.11 19.89
CA PRO A 60 6.22 -8.38 19.18
C PRO A 60 4.85 -8.71 18.62
N LEU A 61 4.79 -9.10 17.34
CA LEU A 61 3.61 -9.72 16.74
C LEU A 61 3.46 -11.14 17.28
N ARG A 62 2.24 -11.54 17.63
CA ARG A 62 1.91 -12.86 18.17
C ARG A 62 0.55 -13.35 17.68
N LEU A 63 0.29 -14.64 17.89
CA LEU A 63 -1.00 -15.28 17.68
C LEU A 63 -1.63 -15.64 19.04
N ALA A 64 -2.94 -15.45 19.18
CA ALA A 64 -3.71 -15.89 20.34
C ALA A 64 -4.97 -16.63 19.93
N TRP A 65 -5.24 -17.75 20.60
CA TRP A 65 -6.55 -18.40 20.58
C TRP A 65 -7.43 -17.82 21.69
N VAL A 66 -8.62 -17.38 21.33
CA VAL A 66 -9.59 -16.77 22.24
C VAL A 66 -10.94 -17.45 22.05
N GLU A 67 -11.55 -17.87 23.16
CA GLU A 67 -12.90 -18.41 23.15
C GLU A 67 -13.91 -17.31 22.80
N THR A 68 -14.74 -17.58 21.80
CA THR A 68 -15.83 -16.69 21.40
C THR A 68 -17.15 -17.47 21.43
N GLU A 69 -18.29 -16.78 21.26
CA GLU A 69 -19.60 -17.46 21.19
C GLU A 69 -19.66 -18.54 20.09
N GLY A 70 -18.88 -18.37 19.02
CA GLY A 70 -18.77 -19.34 17.92
C GLY A 70 -17.67 -20.39 18.10
N GLY A 71 -17.09 -20.51 19.29
CA GLY A 71 -15.96 -21.39 19.59
C GLY A 71 -14.59 -20.68 19.59
N PRO A 72 -13.48 -21.43 19.72
CA PRO A 72 -12.14 -20.88 19.73
C PRO A 72 -11.79 -20.26 18.38
N ARG A 73 -11.37 -19.00 18.38
CA ARG A 73 -10.88 -18.28 17.19
C ARG A 73 -9.48 -17.73 17.43
N SER A 74 -8.71 -17.68 16.36
CA SER A 74 -7.36 -17.15 16.34
C SER A 74 -7.35 -15.67 15.99
N TYR A 75 -6.46 -14.92 16.65
CA TYR A 75 -6.26 -13.49 16.42
C TYR A 75 -4.77 -13.17 16.43
N PHE A 76 -4.33 -12.40 15.44
CA PHE A 76 -3.03 -11.74 15.49
C PHE A 76 -3.12 -10.53 16.40
N TYR A 77 -2.07 -10.26 17.16
CA TYR A 77 -1.96 -9.03 17.90
C TYR A 77 -0.53 -8.50 17.94
N LEU A 78 -0.41 -7.18 17.88
CA LEU A 78 0.85 -6.43 17.91
C LEU A 78 0.74 -5.35 18.97
N THR A 79 1.67 -5.35 19.94
CA THR A 79 1.85 -4.19 20.82
C THR A 79 2.80 -3.20 20.17
N PHE A 80 2.70 -1.93 20.53
CA PHE A 80 3.62 -0.90 20.06
C PHE A 80 3.71 0.26 21.03
N LYS A 81 4.76 1.07 20.88
CA LYS A 81 4.92 2.34 21.58
C LYS A 81 5.16 3.46 20.57
N VAL A 82 4.51 4.60 20.79
CA VAL A 82 4.71 5.84 20.04
C VAL A 82 5.16 6.95 20.95
N THR A 83 6.15 7.73 20.50
CA THR A 83 6.66 8.90 21.23
C THR A 83 6.72 10.11 20.31
N ASN A 84 6.30 11.26 20.82
CA ASN A 84 6.29 12.52 20.07
C ASN A 84 7.50 13.39 20.44
N TYR A 85 8.44 13.54 19.53
CA TYR A 85 9.61 14.44 19.69
C TYR A 85 9.52 15.71 18.81
N TRP A 86 8.40 15.97 18.15
CA TRP A 86 8.32 17.02 17.12
C TRP A 86 8.33 18.46 17.66
N GLY A 87 8.14 18.65 18.98
CA GLY A 87 8.12 19.97 19.62
C GLY A 87 6.72 20.62 19.66
N SER A 88 5.68 19.90 19.25
CA SER A 88 4.28 20.30 19.39
C SER A 88 3.41 19.08 19.67
N ASP A 89 2.23 19.29 20.21
CA ASP A 89 1.25 18.22 20.38
C ASP A 89 0.72 17.75 19.03
N LEU A 90 0.53 16.43 18.87
CA LEU A 90 0.12 15.82 17.61
C LEU A 90 -1.07 14.90 17.82
N LEU A 91 -2.09 15.01 16.96
CA LEU A 91 -3.17 14.03 16.93
C LEU A 91 -2.63 12.69 16.41
N PHE A 92 -2.71 11.66 17.23
CA PHE A 92 -2.41 10.30 16.83
C PHE A 92 -3.71 9.56 16.51
N ALA A 93 -3.88 9.20 15.23
CA ALA A 93 -5.02 8.46 14.72
C ALA A 93 -4.52 7.36 13.77
N PRO A 94 -4.05 6.23 14.30
CA PRO A 94 -3.41 5.21 13.48
C PRO A 94 -4.41 4.49 12.58
N SER A 95 -3.94 4.08 11.41
CA SER A 95 -4.68 3.27 10.46
C SER A 95 -3.77 2.13 10.04
N VAL A 96 -4.05 0.92 10.52
CA VAL A 96 -3.12 -0.21 10.36
C VAL A 96 -3.78 -1.38 9.65
N ASP A 97 -3.12 -1.83 8.59
CA ASP A 97 -3.52 -3.01 7.82
C ASP A 97 -2.48 -4.13 8.01
N LEU A 98 -2.94 -5.36 8.14
CA LEU A 98 -2.16 -6.59 8.05
C LEU A 98 -2.40 -7.21 6.68
N VAL A 99 -1.35 -7.68 6.04
CA VAL A 99 -1.38 -8.33 4.73
C VAL A 99 -0.69 -9.69 4.83
N THR A 100 -1.37 -10.74 4.43
CA THR A 100 -0.84 -12.12 4.39
C THR A 100 -0.20 -12.42 3.02
N SER A 101 0.49 -13.56 2.93
CA SER A 101 1.05 -14.09 1.66
C SER A 101 -0.01 -14.27 0.56
N ASP A 102 -1.25 -14.52 0.94
CA ASP A 102 -2.40 -14.71 0.04
C ASP A 102 -3.04 -13.38 -0.41
N ALA A 103 -2.38 -12.26 -0.12
CA ALA A 103 -2.83 -10.91 -0.40
C ALA A 103 -4.18 -10.54 0.27
N GLU A 104 -4.56 -11.25 1.33
CA GLU A 104 -5.68 -10.85 2.18
C GLU A 104 -5.28 -9.58 2.96
N VAL A 105 -6.14 -8.56 2.95
CA VAL A 105 -5.90 -7.29 3.66
C VAL A 105 -6.87 -7.16 4.82
N LEU A 106 -6.34 -7.22 6.04
CA LEU A 106 -7.09 -7.16 7.28
C LEU A 106 -6.86 -5.82 7.98
N ARG A 107 -7.93 -5.06 8.20
CA ARG A 107 -7.88 -3.78 8.95
C ARG A 107 -7.90 -4.05 10.45
N SER A 108 -7.01 -3.41 11.21
CA SER A 108 -6.96 -3.59 12.67
C SER A 108 -8.29 -3.22 13.33
N GLY A 109 -8.72 -4.03 14.28
CA GLY A 109 -9.96 -3.85 15.06
C GLY A 109 -11.25 -4.11 14.28
N ARG A 110 -11.19 -4.35 12.96
CA ARG A 110 -12.34 -4.77 12.18
C ARG A 110 -12.61 -6.26 12.43
N ASP A 111 -13.88 -6.61 12.62
CA ASP A 111 -14.33 -7.98 12.88
C ASP A 111 -13.68 -8.60 14.14
N VAL A 112 -13.25 -7.76 15.09
CA VAL A 112 -12.72 -8.16 16.40
C VAL A 112 -13.76 -7.81 17.47
N PRO A 113 -14.39 -8.82 18.13
CA PRO A 113 -15.31 -8.57 19.24
C PRO A 113 -14.64 -7.85 20.41
N GLY A 114 -15.39 -7.01 21.13
CA GLY A 114 -14.87 -6.28 22.31
C GLY A 114 -14.28 -7.20 23.38
N ALA A 115 -14.96 -8.32 23.67
CA ALA A 115 -14.49 -9.34 24.62
C ALA A 115 -13.12 -9.95 24.23
N VAL A 116 -12.80 -10.04 22.94
CA VAL A 116 -11.49 -10.52 22.47
C VAL A 116 -10.41 -9.49 22.80
N THR A 117 -10.69 -8.21 22.59
CA THR A 117 -9.77 -7.12 22.96
C THR A 117 -9.50 -7.12 24.46
N GLU A 118 -10.56 -7.20 25.27
CA GLU A 118 -10.46 -7.25 26.74
C GLU A 118 -9.64 -8.47 27.21
N GLU A 119 -9.89 -9.65 26.64
CA GLU A 119 -9.17 -10.87 26.98
C GLU A 119 -7.67 -10.79 26.61
N ILE A 120 -7.34 -10.26 25.42
CA ILE A 120 -5.94 -10.06 25.01
C ILE A 120 -5.24 -9.05 25.93
N MET A 121 -5.89 -7.93 26.24
CA MET A 121 -5.33 -6.93 27.16
C MET A 121 -5.14 -7.51 28.57
N ARG A 122 -6.09 -8.31 29.07
CA ARG A 122 -5.98 -9.01 30.35
C ARG A 122 -4.80 -9.99 30.38
N ARG A 123 -4.52 -10.70 29.29
CA ARG A 123 -3.36 -11.60 29.17
C ARG A 123 -2.02 -10.84 29.14
N LEU A 124 -2.02 -9.62 28.59
CA LEU A 124 -0.82 -8.78 28.50
C LEU A 124 -0.48 -8.11 29.83
N ASP A 125 -1.45 -7.95 30.74
CA ASP A 125 -1.29 -7.44 32.11
C ASP A 125 -0.46 -6.14 32.20
N ASN A 126 -0.63 -5.27 31.20
CA ASN A 126 0.04 -3.98 31.12
C ASN A 126 -1.00 -2.84 31.26
N PRO A 127 -1.02 -2.11 32.39
CA PRO A 127 -1.99 -1.05 32.61
C PRO A 127 -1.77 0.19 31.73
N LEU A 128 -0.61 0.33 31.09
CA LEU A 128 -0.31 1.43 30.15
C LEU A 128 -0.78 1.15 28.73
N LEU A 129 -1.16 -0.09 28.44
CA LEU A 129 -1.53 -0.53 27.12
C LEU A 129 -2.97 -0.08 26.81
N GLU A 130 -3.14 0.57 25.66
CA GLU A 130 -4.43 1.08 25.24
C GLU A 130 -5.00 0.29 24.06
N SER A 131 -6.33 0.17 24.00
CA SER A 131 -7.02 -0.39 22.84
C SER A 131 -6.96 0.57 21.66
N GLN A 132 -7.24 0.07 20.46
CA GLN A 132 -7.27 0.89 19.24
C GLN A 132 -8.25 2.07 19.31
N ASN A 133 -9.34 1.98 20.09
CA ASN A 133 -10.27 3.09 20.25
C ASN A 133 -9.72 4.16 21.20
N ASN A 134 -9.06 3.73 22.28
CA ASN A 134 -8.52 4.63 23.30
C ASN A 134 -7.24 5.32 22.83
N ILE A 135 -6.43 4.63 22.01
CA ILE A 135 -5.17 5.17 21.48
C ILE A 135 -5.39 6.34 20.51
N VAL A 136 -6.60 6.56 19.99
CA VAL A 136 -6.90 7.71 19.12
C VAL A 136 -7.06 8.97 19.98
N SER A 137 -5.97 9.72 20.16
CA SER A 137 -5.99 10.99 20.89
C SER A 137 -4.75 11.83 20.60
N THR A 138 -4.69 13.04 21.17
CA THR A 138 -3.52 13.90 21.10
C THR A 138 -2.39 13.36 21.96
N VAL A 139 -1.21 13.20 21.36
CA VAL A 139 0.04 12.80 22.03
C VAL A 139 0.86 14.05 22.29
N LEU A 140 1.08 14.35 23.56
CA LEU A 140 1.87 15.49 23.99
C LEU A 140 3.34 15.30 23.61
N ASN A 141 4.05 16.41 23.42
CA ASN A 141 5.48 16.35 23.16
C ASN A 141 6.27 15.88 24.39
N GLY A 142 7.19 14.93 24.21
CA GLY A 142 8.09 14.44 25.25
C GLY A 142 8.03 12.92 25.45
N PRO A 143 9.14 12.28 25.88
CA PRO A 143 9.20 10.84 26.14
C PRO A 143 8.28 10.36 27.27
N GLU A 144 8.01 11.21 28.26
CA GLU A 144 7.10 10.97 29.39
C GLU A 144 5.64 10.82 28.97
N HIS A 145 5.31 11.27 27.75
CA HIS A 145 3.98 11.19 27.15
C HIS A 145 3.90 10.11 26.07
N ALA A 146 4.88 9.20 26.03
CA ALA A 146 4.82 8.03 25.18
C ALA A 146 3.54 7.22 25.48
N ARG A 147 2.94 6.68 24.43
CA ARG A 147 1.72 5.87 24.54
C ARG A 147 1.95 4.49 23.98
N GLU A 148 1.36 3.50 24.64
CA GLU A 148 1.45 2.11 24.26
C GLU A 148 0.09 1.63 23.79
N GLY A 149 0.05 0.90 22.68
CA GLY A 149 -1.19 0.41 22.11
C GLY A 149 -1.11 -1.05 21.72
N VAL A 150 -2.27 -1.67 21.60
CA VAL A 150 -2.44 -2.99 20.99
C VAL A 150 -3.31 -2.91 19.74
N LEU A 151 -2.84 -3.58 18.70
CA LEU A 151 -3.57 -3.80 17.46
C LEU A 151 -3.94 -5.26 17.36
N ILE A 152 -5.14 -5.56 16.90
CA ILE A 152 -5.69 -6.91 16.83
C ILE A 152 -6.33 -7.12 15.46
N TRP A 153 -6.13 -8.30 14.89
CA TRP A 153 -6.74 -8.75 13.65
C TRP A 153 -7.25 -10.19 13.82
N PRO A 154 -8.38 -10.56 13.18
CA PRO A 154 -8.71 -11.99 13.05
C PRO A 154 -7.60 -12.70 12.28
N ALA A 155 -7.28 -13.93 12.68
CA ALA A 155 -6.39 -14.80 11.91
C ALA A 155 -7.27 -15.84 11.20
N THR A 156 -7.67 -15.51 9.98
CA THR A 156 -8.55 -16.28 9.08
C THR A 156 -7.81 -17.43 8.41
N ASP A 157 -6.54 -17.21 8.09
CA ASP A 157 -5.61 -18.21 7.58
C ASP A 157 -4.44 -18.40 8.53
N LEU A 158 -4.06 -19.66 8.74
CA LEU A 158 -2.97 -20.10 9.60
C LEU A 158 -1.85 -20.80 8.82
N ASP A 159 -1.97 -20.90 7.49
CA ASP A 159 -0.90 -21.34 6.60
C ASP A 159 -0.34 -20.12 5.87
N VAL A 160 0.52 -19.38 6.56
CA VAL A 160 1.10 -18.13 6.04
C VAL A 160 2.61 -18.19 6.16
N ASP A 161 3.31 -17.79 5.10
CA ASP A 161 4.79 -17.74 5.05
C ASP A 161 5.35 -16.35 5.39
N GLU A 162 4.53 -15.32 5.22
CA GLU A 162 4.90 -13.93 5.50
C GLU A 162 3.69 -13.13 5.98
N ILE A 163 3.93 -12.25 6.97
CA ILE A 163 2.96 -11.24 7.39
C ILE A 163 3.61 -9.87 7.24
N SER A 164 2.92 -8.98 6.52
CA SER A 164 3.31 -7.58 6.37
C SER A 164 2.29 -6.67 7.05
N ILE A 165 2.75 -5.77 7.93
CA ILE A 165 1.92 -4.78 8.61
C ILE A 165 2.26 -3.40 8.08
N PHE A 166 1.23 -2.67 7.63
CA PHE A 166 1.33 -1.30 7.14
C PHE A 166 0.71 -0.34 8.15
N PHE A 167 1.56 0.36 8.89
CA PHE A 167 1.18 1.27 9.96
C PHE A 167 1.16 2.72 9.48
N GLY A 168 -0.03 3.22 9.17
CA GLY A 168 -0.28 4.62 8.82
C GLY A 168 -0.57 5.50 10.03
N GLY A 169 -0.41 6.81 9.86
CA GLY A 169 -0.67 7.80 10.92
C GLY A 169 0.55 8.09 11.81
N LEU A 170 1.73 7.58 11.45
CA LEU A 170 2.99 7.85 12.15
C LEU A 170 3.76 9.07 11.58
N SER A 171 3.37 9.58 10.43
CA SER A 171 3.99 10.73 9.76
C SER A 171 2.96 11.58 9.04
N GLY A 172 3.22 12.90 8.97
CA GLY A 172 2.47 13.85 8.16
C GLY A 172 2.93 13.95 6.70
N GLU A 173 3.94 13.17 6.31
CA GLU A 173 4.47 13.17 4.95
C GLU A 173 3.51 12.48 3.96
N SER A 174 3.24 13.16 2.85
CA SER A 174 2.44 12.64 1.75
C SER A 174 2.91 13.21 0.41
N GLU A 175 2.66 12.46 -0.65
CA GLU A 175 3.04 12.83 -2.01
C GLU A 175 1.93 12.49 -3.00
N SER A 176 1.75 13.33 -4.02
CA SER A 176 0.78 13.05 -5.08
C SER A 176 1.44 12.22 -6.18
N TYR A 177 0.87 11.05 -6.46
CA TYR A 177 1.30 10.16 -7.51
C TYR A 177 0.24 10.10 -8.62
N VAL A 178 0.66 10.10 -9.89
CA VAL A 178 -0.26 10.07 -11.04
C VAL A 178 0.02 8.84 -11.87
N VAL A 179 -0.94 7.93 -11.92
CA VAL A 179 -0.93 6.73 -12.76
C VAL A 179 -1.51 7.08 -14.13
N GLY A 180 -0.94 6.52 -15.20
CA GLY A 180 -1.40 6.79 -16.56
C GLY A 180 -1.09 8.20 -17.04
N ARG A 181 0.03 8.80 -16.58
CA ARG A 181 0.48 10.10 -17.08
C ARG A 181 0.70 10.01 -18.60
N GLY A 182 -0.08 10.76 -19.37
CA GLY A 182 -0.06 10.72 -20.83
C GLY A 182 -1.19 9.89 -21.47
N THR A 183 -2.00 9.21 -20.66
CA THR A 183 -3.23 8.55 -21.13
C THR A 183 -4.41 9.54 -21.15
N ALA A 184 -5.52 9.13 -21.77
CA ALA A 184 -6.74 9.95 -21.83
C ALA A 184 -7.34 10.23 -20.45
N GLU A 185 -7.09 9.36 -19.46
CA GLU A 185 -7.68 9.44 -18.11
C GLU A 185 -6.62 9.18 -17.03
N PRO A 186 -5.76 10.17 -16.73
CA PRO A 186 -4.78 10.04 -15.66
C PRO A 186 -5.46 10.01 -14.29
N GLN A 187 -5.04 9.07 -13.44
CA GLN A 187 -5.58 8.91 -12.09
C GLN A 187 -4.59 9.44 -11.05
N ARG A 188 -5.06 10.34 -10.17
CA ARG A 188 -4.25 10.93 -9.11
C ARG A 188 -4.52 10.24 -7.78
N TYR A 189 -3.47 9.78 -7.16
CA TYR A 189 -3.44 9.21 -5.82
C TYR A 189 -2.64 10.11 -4.87
N THR A 190 -2.95 10.04 -3.59
CA THR A 190 -2.14 10.62 -2.52
C THR A 190 -1.55 9.48 -1.71
N LEU A 191 -0.25 9.28 -1.86
CA LEU A 191 0.49 8.29 -1.10
C LEU A 191 0.96 8.91 0.21
N ARG A 192 0.85 8.16 1.30
CA ARG A 192 1.26 8.60 2.64
C ARG A 192 2.43 7.76 3.11
N LYS A 193 3.35 8.41 3.82
CA LYS A 193 4.45 7.71 4.46
C LYS A 193 3.90 6.77 5.54
N THR A 194 4.18 5.49 5.37
CA THR A 194 3.61 4.38 6.14
C THR A 194 4.74 3.48 6.59
N MET A 195 4.74 3.06 7.86
CA MET A 195 5.74 2.13 8.37
C MET A 195 5.35 0.71 7.97
N MET A 196 6.20 0.04 7.20
CA MET A 196 6.09 -1.38 6.90
C MET A 196 6.88 -2.18 7.94
N LEU A 197 6.23 -3.19 8.50
CA LEU A 197 6.85 -4.25 9.30
C LEU A 197 6.63 -5.57 8.58
N ARG A 198 7.69 -6.33 8.35
CA ARG A 198 7.60 -7.64 7.72
C ARG A 198 8.05 -8.71 8.69
N TYR A 199 7.26 -9.75 8.84
CA TYR A 199 7.51 -10.87 9.75
C TYR A 199 7.62 -12.15 8.94
N ALA A 200 8.64 -12.95 9.23
CA ALA A 200 8.70 -14.31 8.75
C ALA A 200 7.83 -15.19 9.63
N THR A 201 7.07 -16.09 9.00
CA THR A 201 6.25 -17.08 9.69
C THR A 201 6.67 -18.49 9.22
N PRO A 202 6.53 -19.51 10.07
CA PRO A 202 6.97 -20.88 9.76
C PRO A 202 6.05 -21.64 8.78
N GLY A 203 5.10 -20.98 8.09
CA GLY A 203 4.01 -21.64 7.35
C GLY A 203 2.83 -21.92 8.27
N ASP A 204 2.65 -23.19 8.67
CA ASP A 204 1.62 -23.58 9.64
C ASP A 204 1.92 -22.98 11.03
N ILE A 205 1.13 -21.96 11.38
CA ILE A 205 1.23 -21.23 12.65
C ILE A 205 0.18 -21.65 13.68
N GLY A 206 -0.66 -22.65 13.38
CA GLY A 206 -1.77 -23.05 14.26
C GLY A 206 -1.33 -23.48 15.65
N GLN A 207 -0.12 -24.06 15.75
CA GLN A 207 0.48 -24.52 17.01
C GLN A 207 1.53 -23.55 17.59
N GLN A 208 1.77 -22.41 16.95
CA GLN A 208 2.80 -21.46 17.40
C GLN A 208 2.48 -20.87 18.79
N GLY A 209 1.19 -20.78 19.12
CA GLY A 209 0.71 -20.14 20.34
C GLY A 209 1.17 -18.69 20.43
N SER A 210 1.44 -18.22 21.65
CA SER A 210 1.80 -16.82 21.92
C SER A 210 3.29 -16.49 21.69
N ARG A 211 4.02 -17.34 20.95
CA ARG A 211 5.43 -17.08 20.63
C ARG A 211 5.52 -15.89 19.66
N PRO A 212 6.42 -14.92 19.90
CA PRO A 212 6.69 -13.85 18.96
C PRO A 212 7.09 -14.35 17.57
N PHE A 213 6.59 -13.70 16.53
CA PHE A 213 7.12 -13.83 15.18
C PHE A 213 8.38 -12.99 15.00
N ASP A 214 9.26 -13.43 14.10
CA ASP A 214 10.52 -12.75 13.83
C ASP A 214 10.32 -11.58 12.86
N LEU A 215 10.60 -10.37 13.33
CA LEU A 215 10.60 -9.16 12.50
C LEU A 215 11.82 -9.19 11.58
N VAL A 216 11.60 -9.43 10.28
CA VAL A 216 12.66 -9.48 9.27
C VAL A 216 12.95 -8.13 8.64
N GLU A 217 11.98 -7.22 8.63
CA GLU A 217 12.16 -5.89 8.05
C GLU A 217 11.30 -4.84 8.75
N LYS A 218 11.88 -3.64 8.93
CA LYS A 218 11.19 -2.42 9.34
C LYS A 218 11.65 -1.29 8.44
N ARG A 219 10.75 -0.72 7.65
CA ARG A 219 11.08 0.41 6.77
C ARG A 219 9.90 1.33 6.49
N TRP A 220 10.20 2.57 6.13
CA TRP A 220 9.20 3.49 5.60
C TRP A 220 8.90 3.17 4.13
N VAL A 221 7.63 3.28 3.74
CA VAL A 221 7.16 3.19 2.34
C VAL A 221 6.10 4.25 2.04
N MET A 222 5.87 4.53 0.75
CA MET A 222 4.74 5.35 0.29
C MET A 222 3.59 4.42 -0.12
N ARG A 223 2.41 4.58 0.50
CA ARG A 223 1.21 3.77 0.26
C ARG A 223 -0.07 4.60 0.30
#